data_AF-A0A7Y5LTH9-F1
#
_entry.id   AF-A0A7Y5LTH9-F1
#
_cell.length_a   1.000
_cell.length_b   1.000
_cell.length_c   1.000
_cell.angle_alpha   90.00
_cell.angle_beta   90.00
_cell.angle_gamma   90.00
#
_symmetry.space_group_name_H-M   'P 1'
#
loop_
_entity.id
_entity.type
_entity.pdbx_description
1 polymer ?
#
loop_
_entity_poly.entity_id
_entity_poly.type
_entity_poly.pdbx_seq_one_letter_code
_entity_poly.pdbx_strand_id
1 'polypeptide(L)'
;MVPFTKTFHRLRVIGLTSLIVVSVVLFGCKSDKDGDRVEDAKDECDNARGVAVDANGCPCADSAALPEPLPIAAVRMYVDNSGSMRDFTNPTSLFRSTISECISRIQKMKTDNIADTVRYHLIASSLLHTDYNILYKAIRTGDIMKAKSTPILSMIEQVQHRHEAQDISVLVSDFELSEKDADNLDLALKTDVLAQIAKHNAVGLYAFREKSVDRPYYVMVIGTSASVLLFDREGGLRDYRHKIFLGVKYPVPEIAFLNYSQRDETTWFISQDFCRTIEDASLAGKGYIQFAMGLDLKKYEGLQLDSVYLTKNTLIKDVDPQHVAMRWYTAYQFKNLADEKEAEQLSTYSHVVVVKLYRLFENTNRYFFELAKVQDFERFYGSDPSMQALVHGFREAYRGDTGPYFSVKLNIVKEQ
;
A
#
# COMPACT_ATOMS: atom_id res chain seq x y z
N MET A 1 -41.98 18.46 -62.12
CA MET A 1 -42.75 17.79 -63.20
C MET A 1 -41.78 17.37 -64.29
N VAL A 2 -42.04 16.20 -64.86
CA VAL A 2 -41.36 15.50 -65.98
C VAL A 2 -40.21 14.55 -65.60
N PRO A 3 -40.25 13.27 -66.05
CA PRO A 3 -39.44 12.13 -65.58
C PRO A 3 -38.49 11.56 -66.68
N PHE A 4 -37.63 10.59 -66.37
CA PHE A 4 -37.00 9.71 -67.38
C PHE A 4 -36.56 8.39 -66.70
N THR A 5 -37.40 7.35 -66.70
CA THR A 5 -37.49 6.20 -67.63
C THR A 5 -36.31 5.22 -67.63
N LYS A 6 -36.68 3.97 -67.29
CA LYS A 6 -35.96 2.70 -67.45
C LYS A 6 -35.57 2.44 -68.91
N THR A 7 -34.55 1.62 -69.18
CA THR A 7 -34.69 0.39 -70.01
C THR A 7 -33.55 -0.61 -69.73
N PHE A 8 -33.93 -1.88 -69.63
CA PHE A 8 -33.18 -3.12 -69.46
C PHE A 8 -32.21 -3.45 -70.62
N HIS A 9 -31.19 -4.27 -70.35
CA HIS A 9 -30.90 -5.46 -71.16
C HIS A 9 -30.45 -6.65 -70.29
N ARG A 10 -31.06 -7.82 -70.55
CA ARG A 10 -30.79 -9.13 -69.95
C ARG A 10 -29.38 -9.62 -70.32
N LEU A 11 -28.74 -10.46 -69.49
CA LEU A 11 -28.34 -11.81 -69.91
C LEU A 11 -27.83 -12.68 -68.74
N ARG A 12 -28.47 -13.86 -68.64
CA ARG A 12 -27.97 -15.20 -68.26
C ARG A 12 -27.19 -15.41 -66.95
N VAL A 13 -27.91 -16.05 -66.01
CA VAL A 13 -27.39 -17.01 -65.05
C VAL A 13 -26.69 -18.16 -65.79
N ILE A 14 -25.40 -18.35 -65.52
CA ILE A 14 -24.71 -19.64 -65.67
C ILE A 14 -23.86 -19.78 -64.40
N GLY A 15 -24.19 -20.79 -63.59
CA GLY A 15 -23.38 -21.14 -62.44
C GLY A 15 -22.04 -21.71 -62.86
N LEU A 16 -20.99 -21.36 -62.12
CA LEU A 16 -19.83 -22.22 -61.97
C LEU A 16 -19.16 -21.90 -60.64
N THR A 17 -19.09 -22.95 -59.82
CA THR A 17 -18.26 -23.09 -58.64
C THR A 17 -16.86 -22.50 -58.83
N SER A 18 -16.46 -21.55 -57.98
CA SER A 18 -15.05 -21.32 -57.69
C SER A 18 -14.90 -20.66 -56.32
N LEU A 19 -14.11 -21.36 -55.50
CA LEU A 19 -13.56 -20.98 -54.21
C LEU A 19 -13.42 -19.46 -54.03
N ILE A 20 -14.13 -18.92 -53.03
CA ILE A 20 -13.60 -17.79 -52.29
C ILE A 20 -12.44 -18.36 -51.46
N VAL A 21 -11.22 -18.25 -51.97
CA VAL A 21 -10.03 -18.29 -51.12
C VAL A 21 -10.11 -17.02 -50.28
N VAL A 22 -10.68 -17.15 -49.08
CA VAL A 22 -10.42 -16.18 -48.02
C VAL A 22 -8.93 -16.31 -47.76
N SER A 23 -8.14 -15.39 -48.30
CA SER A 23 -6.79 -15.15 -47.79
C SER A 23 -6.95 -14.61 -46.38
N VAL A 24 -7.17 -15.52 -45.43
CA VAL A 24 -6.76 -15.32 -44.05
C VAL A 24 -5.26 -15.12 -44.15
N VAL A 25 -4.83 -13.87 -44.02
CA VAL A 25 -3.44 -13.58 -43.73
C VAL A 25 -3.22 -14.20 -42.35
N LEU A 26 -2.80 -15.46 -42.34
CA LEU A 26 -2.20 -16.15 -41.21
C LEU A 26 -0.88 -15.43 -40.88
N PHE A 27 -0.95 -14.23 -40.32
CA PHE A 27 0.05 -13.83 -39.36
C PHE A 27 -0.24 -14.69 -38.13
N GLY A 28 0.52 -15.76 -37.97
CA GLY A 28 0.34 -16.70 -36.87
C GLY A 28 0.29 -15.95 -35.55
N CYS A 29 -0.85 -16.03 -34.86
CA CYS A 29 -0.86 -15.82 -33.42
C CYS A 29 0.08 -16.88 -32.86
N LYS A 30 1.29 -16.47 -32.47
CA LYS A 30 2.18 -17.33 -31.72
C LYS A 30 1.47 -17.69 -30.41
N SER A 31 1.51 -18.97 -30.06
CA SER A 31 0.89 -19.50 -28.85
C SER A 31 1.63 -18.95 -27.63
N ASP A 32 0.87 -18.54 -26.63
CA ASP A 32 1.30 -18.02 -25.33
C ASP A 32 0.28 -18.56 -24.32
N LYS A 33 0.62 -19.69 -23.70
CA LYS A 33 -0.30 -20.57 -22.98
C LYS A 33 -0.60 -20.06 -21.57
N ASP A 34 0.40 -19.48 -20.90
CA ASP A 34 0.24 -18.94 -19.56
C ASP A 34 -0.12 -17.45 -19.59
N GLY A 35 0.05 -16.76 -20.72
CA GLY A 35 -0.34 -15.36 -20.89
C GLY A 35 0.69 -14.39 -20.32
N ASP A 36 1.94 -14.82 -20.19
CA ASP A 36 3.08 -13.99 -19.79
C ASP A 36 3.63 -13.14 -20.96
N ARG A 37 3.14 -13.40 -22.18
CA ARG A 37 3.42 -12.69 -23.43
C ARG A 37 4.81 -12.99 -24.02
N VAL A 38 5.44 -14.07 -23.57
CA VAL A 38 6.52 -14.76 -24.26
C VAL A 38 5.89 -15.91 -25.04
N GLU A 39 6.36 -16.13 -26.26
CA GLU A 39 5.83 -17.22 -27.09
C GLU A 39 6.22 -18.56 -26.47
N ASP A 40 5.33 -19.54 -26.43
CA ASP A 40 5.58 -20.89 -25.87
C ASP A 40 6.88 -21.53 -26.41
N ALA A 41 7.33 -21.13 -27.62
CA ALA A 41 8.56 -21.62 -28.24
C ALA A 41 9.85 -20.98 -27.71
N LYS A 42 9.74 -19.86 -26.99
CA LYS A 42 10.82 -19.08 -26.37
C LYS A 42 10.67 -19.00 -24.84
N ASP A 43 9.51 -19.36 -24.32
CA ASP A 43 9.20 -19.38 -22.90
C ASP A 43 9.85 -20.61 -22.23
N GLU A 44 10.70 -20.33 -21.25
CA GLU A 44 11.41 -21.31 -20.41
C GLU A 44 10.68 -21.56 -19.08
N CYS A 45 9.63 -20.78 -18.77
CA CYS A 45 8.92 -20.74 -17.50
C CYS A 45 7.39 -20.67 -17.68
N ASP A 46 6.73 -21.83 -17.82
CA ASP A 46 5.32 -22.00 -18.20
C ASP A 46 4.26 -21.65 -17.11
N ASN A 47 4.59 -20.74 -16.18
CA ASN A 47 3.75 -20.40 -15.03
C ASN A 47 3.82 -18.93 -14.55
N ALA A 48 4.14 -17.98 -15.41
CA ALA A 48 4.40 -16.59 -15.07
C ALA A 48 3.23 -15.62 -15.37
N ARG A 49 2.01 -16.14 -15.46
CA ARG A 49 0.81 -15.34 -15.72
C ARG A 49 0.65 -14.16 -14.74
N GLY A 50 0.69 -12.94 -15.28
CA GLY A 50 0.36 -11.72 -14.55
C GLY A 50 1.50 -11.16 -13.69
N VAL A 51 2.69 -11.73 -13.77
CA VAL A 51 3.92 -11.15 -13.21
C VAL A 51 4.81 -10.59 -14.32
N ALA A 52 5.76 -9.72 -13.98
CA ALA A 52 6.76 -9.26 -14.93
C ALA A 52 7.77 -10.40 -15.20
N VAL A 53 8.06 -10.64 -16.47
CA VAL A 53 8.96 -11.71 -16.94
C VAL A 53 10.14 -11.18 -17.73
N ASP A 54 11.23 -11.93 -17.74
CA ASP A 54 12.39 -11.65 -18.58
C ASP A 54 12.17 -12.05 -20.04
N ALA A 55 13.21 -11.94 -20.87
CA ALA A 55 13.14 -12.32 -22.29
C ALA A 55 12.86 -13.82 -22.51
N ASN A 56 12.98 -14.65 -21.49
CA ASN A 56 12.75 -16.09 -21.51
C ASN A 56 11.42 -16.47 -20.85
N GLY A 57 10.55 -15.53 -20.46
CA GLY A 57 9.27 -15.82 -19.81
C GLY A 57 9.39 -16.11 -18.31
N CYS A 58 10.59 -15.95 -17.73
CA CYS A 58 10.80 -16.28 -16.33
C CYS A 58 10.52 -15.08 -15.41
N PRO A 59 9.87 -15.29 -14.24
CA PRO A 59 9.63 -14.22 -13.29
C PRO A 59 10.91 -13.49 -12.89
N CYS A 60 10.88 -12.16 -12.91
CA CYS A 60 12.05 -11.37 -12.56
C CYS A 60 12.55 -11.70 -11.13
N ALA A 61 13.85 -12.02 -11.01
CA ALA A 61 14.49 -12.58 -9.81
C ALA A 61 14.38 -11.71 -8.53
N ASP A 62 13.98 -10.45 -8.66
CA ASP A 62 13.85 -9.49 -7.54
C ASP A 62 12.41 -9.28 -7.07
N SER A 63 11.45 -10.09 -7.54
CA SER A 63 10.10 -10.16 -6.97
C SER A 63 10.12 -10.93 -5.63
N ALA A 64 10.88 -10.43 -4.66
CA ALA A 64 10.84 -10.96 -3.30
C ALA A 64 9.44 -10.68 -2.72
N ALA A 65 8.51 -11.60 -2.97
CA ALA A 65 7.29 -11.73 -2.21
C ALA A 65 7.70 -11.78 -0.73
N LEU A 66 7.10 -10.92 0.09
CA LEU A 66 7.19 -11.13 1.53
C LEU A 66 6.77 -12.58 1.81
N PRO A 67 7.45 -13.30 2.71
CA PRO A 67 6.95 -14.59 3.16
C PRO A 67 5.48 -14.40 3.54
N GLU A 68 4.63 -15.33 3.09
CA GLU A 68 3.20 -15.33 3.39
C GLU A 68 2.96 -14.97 4.86
N PRO A 69 1.87 -14.24 5.20
CA PRO A 69 1.63 -13.83 6.56
C PRO A 69 1.74 -15.04 7.49
N LEU A 70 2.73 -14.97 8.37
CA LEU A 70 2.96 -15.95 9.43
C LEU A 70 1.62 -16.20 10.15
N PRO A 71 1.33 -17.44 10.56
CA PRO A 71 0.13 -17.72 11.33
C PRO A 71 0.08 -16.82 12.56
N ILE A 72 -1.04 -16.11 12.76
CA ILE A 72 -1.24 -15.23 13.91
C ILE A 72 -1.73 -16.09 15.07
N ALA A 73 -0.94 -16.19 16.13
CA ALA A 73 -1.28 -16.99 17.30
C ALA A 73 -2.46 -16.38 18.08
N ALA A 74 -2.45 -15.06 18.26
CA ALA A 74 -3.56 -14.36 18.91
C ALA A 74 -3.76 -12.94 18.40
N VAL A 75 -5.02 -12.52 18.29
CA VAL A 75 -5.39 -11.10 18.29
C VAL A 75 -5.96 -10.74 19.65
N ARG A 76 -5.34 -9.79 20.35
CA ARG A 76 -5.75 -9.33 21.68
C ARG A 76 -6.21 -7.88 21.58
N MET A 77 -7.49 -7.65 21.80
CA MET A 77 -8.05 -6.30 21.81
C MET A 77 -8.22 -5.80 23.23
N TYR A 78 -7.75 -4.60 23.47
CA TYR A 78 -7.73 -3.90 24.73
C TYR A 78 -8.52 -2.60 24.54
N VAL A 79 -9.60 -2.42 25.30
CA VAL A 79 -10.40 -1.20 25.24
C VAL A 79 -10.33 -0.50 26.58
N ASP A 80 -9.90 0.75 26.56
CA ASP A 80 -9.93 1.64 27.71
C ASP A 80 -11.38 1.89 28.15
N ASN A 81 -11.65 1.66 29.43
CA ASN A 81 -12.95 1.92 30.05
C ASN A 81 -12.89 3.02 31.12
N SER A 82 -11.90 3.91 31.01
CA SER A 82 -11.77 5.13 31.79
C SER A 82 -12.96 6.07 31.58
N GLY A 83 -13.11 7.01 32.52
CA GLY A 83 -14.17 8.02 32.47
C GLY A 83 -14.06 8.97 31.27
N SER A 84 -12.85 9.20 30.75
CA SER A 84 -12.60 10.07 29.60
C SER A 84 -13.23 9.49 28.32
N MET A 85 -13.18 8.17 28.15
CA MET A 85 -13.77 7.48 27.00
C MET A 85 -15.30 7.65 26.86
N ARG A 86 -16.00 8.16 27.89
CA ARG A 86 -17.46 8.33 27.90
C ARG A 86 -17.98 9.28 26.82
N ASP A 87 -17.24 10.33 26.49
CA ASP A 87 -17.68 11.34 25.52
C ASP A 87 -17.85 10.72 24.12
N PHE A 88 -17.12 9.64 23.85
CA PHE A 88 -17.18 8.86 22.61
C PHE A 88 -18.29 7.78 22.61
N THR A 89 -19.03 7.59 23.70
CA THR A 89 -20.05 6.52 23.80
C THR A 89 -21.48 6.98 23.49
N ASN A 90 -21.65 8.23 23.07
CA ASN A 90 -22.94 8.78 22.69
C ASN A 90 -23.60 8.01 21.53
N PRO A 91 -24.94 7.84 21.49
CA PRO A 91 -25.63 7.02 20.49
C PRO A 91 -25.33 7.35 19.02
N THR A 92 -24.98 8.61 18.73
CA THR A 92 -24.67 9.11 17.39
C THR A 92 -23.17 9.16 17.09
N SER A 93 -22.32 8.70 18.02
CA SER A 93 -20.87 8.74 17.85
C SER A 93 -20.39 7.71 16.82
N LEU A 94 -19.47 8.13 15.95
CA LEU A 94 -18.77 7.23 15.03
C LEU A 94 -17.94 6.18 15.78
N PHE A 95 -17.46 6.48 17.00
CA PHE A 95 -16.72 5.51 17.83
C PHE A 95 -17.49 4.20 17.98
N ARG A 96 -18.79 4.25 18.27
CA ARG A 96 -19.60 3.04 18.48
C ARG A 96 -19.63 2.18 17.21
N SER A 97 -19.85 2.78 16.04
CA SER A 97 -19.88 2.04 14.77
C SER A 97 -18.49 1.52 14.39
N THR A 98 -17.46 2.37 14.44
CA THR A 98 -16.09 2.03 14.06
C THR A 98 -15.52 0.92 14.93
N ILE A 99 -15.65 1.03 16.26
CA ILE A 99 -15.10 0.02 17.17
C ILE A 99 -15.95 -1.25 17.18
N SER A 100 -17.28 -1.17 17.00
CA SER A 100 -18.11 -2.38 16.84
C SER A 100 -17.78 -3.15 15.56
N GLU A 101 -17.52 -2.44 14.45
CA GLU A 101 -17.05 -3.07 13.21
C GLU A 101 -15.68 -3.71 13.42
N CYS A 102 -14.74 -3.00 14.04
CA CYS A 102 -13.41 -3.52 14.37
C CYS A 102 -13.49 -4.81 15.22
N ILE A 103 -14.29 -4.81 16.29
CA ILE A 103 -14.53 -6.01 17.13
C ILE A 103 -15.07 -7.17 16.31
N SER A 104 -16.04 -6.92 15.42
CA SER A 104 -16.64 -7.93 14.55
C SER A 104 -15.64 -8.51 13.56
N ARG A 105 -14.78 -7.66 12.99
CA ARG A 105 -13.74 -8.03 12.02
C ARG A 105 -12.62 -8.82 12.68
N ILE A 106 -12.19 -8.42 13.86
CA ILE A 106 -11.26 -9.19 14.70
C ILE A 106 -11.85 -10.57 15.02
N GLN A 107 -13.13 -10.65 15.38
CA GLN A 107 -13.79 -11.93 15.63
C GLN A 107 -13.80 -12.81 14.37
N LYS A 108 -13.99 -12.19 13.20
CA LYS A 108 -13.97 -12.86 11.90
C LYS A 108 -12.59 -13.38 11.52
N MET A 109 -11.50 -12.72 11.94
CA MET A 109 -10.14 -13.23 11.73
C MET A 109 -9.96 -14.63 12.33
N LYS A 110 -10.61 -14.93 13.46
CA LYS A 110 -10.63 -16.29 14.01
C LYS A 110 -11.45 -17.26 13.16
N THR A 111 -12.65 -16.85 12.71
CA THR A 111 -13.53 -17.75 11.93
C THR A 111 -13.00 -18.04 10.54
N ASP A 112 -12.24 -17.10 9.97
CA ASP A 112 -11.62 -17.21 8.65
C ASP A 112 -10.23 -17.87 8.72
N ASN A 113 -9.83 -18.42 9.89
CA ASN A 113 -8.53 -19.03 10.15
C ASN A 113 -7.32 -18.12 9.87
N ILE A 114 -7.50 -16.81 10.01
CA ILE A 114 -6.40 -15.83 9.94
C ILE A 114 -5.64 -15.81 11.28
N ALA A 115 -6.34 -16.00 12.40
CA ALA A 115 -5.75 -16.07 13.73
C ALA A 115 -6.28 -17.27 14.53
N ASP A 116 -5.41 -17.95 15.29
CA ASP A 116 -5.79 -19.13 16.07
C ASP A 116 -6.73 -18.74 17.22
N THR A 117 -6.43 -17.63 17.88
CA THR A 117 -7.20 -17.14 19.02
C THR A 117 -7.49 -15.65 18.97
N VAL A 118 -8.60 -15.26 19.60
CA VAL A 118 -8.97 -13.87 19.80
C VAL A 118 -9.35 -13.70 21.26
N ARG A 119 -8.82 -12.64 21.89
CA ARG A 119 -9.09 -12.32 23.30
C ARG A 119 -9.46 -10.84 23.43
N TYR A 120 -10.42 -10.55 24.29
CA TYR A 120 -10.88 -9.20 24.56
C TYR A 120 -10.63 -8.84 26.02
N HIS A 121 -10.19 -7.61 26.23
CA HIS A 121 -9.86 -7.07 27.53
C HIS A 121 -10.35 -5.63 27.69
N LEU A 122 -10.78 -5.29 28.91
CA LEU A 122 -11.02 -3.91 29.34
C LEU A 122 -9.85 -3.44 30.18
N ILE A 123 -9.38 -2.20 29.95
CA ILE A 123 -8.28 -1.61 30.73
C ILE A 123 -8.83 -0.67 31.80
N ALA A 124 -8.88 -1.19 33.02
CA ALA A 124 -9.12 -0.45 34.25
C ALA A 124 -7.80 -0.31 35.03
N SER A 125 -7.88 -0.05 36.34
CA SER A 125 -6.73 -0.16 37.27
C SER A 125 -6.00 -1.51 37.21
N SER A 126 -6.62 -2.52 36.58
CA SER A 126 -6.05 -3.80 36.21
C SER A 126 -6.73 -4.28 34.92
N LEU A 127 -6.05 -5.12 34.15
CA LEU A 127 -6.63 -5.76 32.97
C LEU A 127 -7.77 -6.73 33.34
N LEU A 128 -8.95 -6.52 32.76
CA LEU A 128 -10.12 -7.38 32.94
C LEU A 128 -10.40 -8.16 31.65
N HIS A 129 -10.51 -9.49 31.74
CA HIS A 129 -10.94 -10.29 30.59
C HIS A 129 -12.45 -10.13 30.35
N THR A 130 -12.84 -10.13 29.07
CA THR A 130 -14.23 -10.10 28.63
C THR A 130 -14.38 -10.93 27.35
N ASP A 131 -15.62 -11.27 27.02
CA ASP A 131 -15.98 -12.02 25.82
C ASP A 131 -16.51 -11.10 24.72
N TYR A 132 -16.45 -11.59 23.48
CA TYR A 132 -16.92 -10.90 22.28
C TYR A 132 -18.31 -10.27 22.46
N ASN A 133 -19.31 -11.06 22.87
CA ASN A 133 -20.70 -10.60 22.97
C ASN A 133 -20.88 -9.49 24.01
N ILE A 134 -20.13 -9.57 25.12
CA ILE A 134 -20.20 -8.59 26.21
C ILE A 134 -19.59 -7.28 25.75
N LEU A 135 -18.36 -7.32 25.21
CA LEU A 135 -17.69 -6.12 24.72
C LEU A 135 -18.44 -5.49 23.56
N TYR A 136 -18.82 -6.28 22.56
CA TYR A 136 -19.58 -5.80 21.40
C TYR A 136 -20.87 -5.10 21.83
N LYS A 137 -21.64 -5.71 22.74
CA LYS A 137 -22.86 -5.09 23.27
C LYS A 137 -22.54 -3.79 24.00
N ALA A 138 -21.55 -3.79 24.89
CA ALA A 138 -21.16 -2.62 25.68
C ALA A 138 -20.77 -1.43 24.79
N ILE A 139 -19.91 -1.63 23.78
CA ILE A 139 -19.56 -0.59 22.80
C ILE A 139 -20.81 -0.15 22.02
N ARG A 140 -21.57 -1.12 21.50
CA ARG A 140 -22.75 -0.81 20.68
C ARG A 140 -23.84 -0.09 21.44
N THR A 141 -23.99 -0.27 22.76
CA THR A 141 -24.98 0.44 23.60
C THR A 141 -24.41 1.69 24.27
N GLY A 142 -23.10 1.85 24.31
CA GLY A 142 -22.40 2.89 25.07
C GLY A 142 -22.35 2.60 26.58
N ASP A 143 -22.62 1.36 26.99
CA ASP A 143 -22.62 0.93 28.39
C ASP A 143 -21.27 0.31 28.77
N ILE A 144 -20.21 1.10 28.62
CA ILE A 144 -18.86 0.67 28.99
C ILE A 144 -18.72 0.85 30.51
N MET A 145 -18.56 -0.25 31.25
CA MET A 145 -18.47 -0.25 32.73
C MET A 145 -17.36 0.69 33.21
N LYS A 146 -17.65 1.50 34.23
CA LYS A 146 -16.74 2.54 34.74
C LYS A 146 -15.55 1.95 35.48
N ALA A 147 -14.35 2.36 35.09
CA ALA A 147 -13.13 2.19 35.87
C ALA A 147 -12.50 3.53 36.24
N LYS A 148 -11.60 3.52 37.25
CA LYS A 148 -10.69 4.64 37.47
C LYS A 148 -9.74 4.74 36.26
N SER A 149 -9.38 5.97 35.88
CA SER A 149 -8.38 6.21 34.83
C SER A 149 -7.07 5.49 35.15
N THR A 150 -6.45 4.95 34.12
CA THR A 150 -5.18 4.21 34.21
C THR A 150 -4.10 5.03 33.54
N PRO A 151 -2.92 5.20 34.16
CA PRO A 151 -1.79 5.88 33.51
C PRO A 151 -1.46 5.22 32.16
N ILE A 152 -1.28 6.03 31.11
CA ILE A 152 -0.96 5.55 29.75
C ILE A 152 0.20 4.55 29.74
N LEU A 153 1.25 4.83 30.51
CA LEU A 153 2.43 3.97 30.61
C LEU A 153 2.07 2.60 31.18
N SER A 154 1.26 2.57 32.24
CA SER A 154 0.78 1.33 32.83
C SER A 154 -0.10 0.53 31.86
N MET A 155 -0.91 1.21 31.04
CA MET A 155 -1.70 0.55 29.99
C MET A 155 -0.78 -0.11 28.96
N ILE A 156 0.23 0.63 28.48
CA ILE A 156 1.19 0.12 27.50
C ILE A 156 2.02 -1.03 28.07
N GLU A 157 2.51 -0.92 29.30
CA GLU A 157 3.24 -1.98 29.99
C GLU A 157 2.38 -3.24 30.16
N GLN A 158 1.11 -3.10 30.53
CA GLN A 158 0.17 -4.22 30.67
C GLN A 158 -0.08 -4.95 29.34
N VAL A 159 -0.07 -4.21 28.23
CA VAL A 159 -0.18 -4.77 26.87
C VAL A 159 1.13 -5.46 26.48
N GLN A 160 2.28 -4.83 26.71
CA GLN A 160 3.60 -5.39 26.38
C GLN A 160 3.91 -6.67 27.14
N HIS A 161 3.66 -6.73 28.45
CA HIS A 161 3.92 -7.93 29.26
C HIS A 161 3.11 -9.16 28.82
N ARG A 162 2.05 -8.97 28.01
CA ARG A 162 1.22 -10.05 27.46
C ARG A 162 1.41 -10.27 25.97
N HIS A 163 2.19 -9.43 25.31
CA HIS A 163 2.42 -9.49 23.88
C HIS A 163 3.51 -10.53 23.58
N GLU A 164 3.18 -11.46 22.68
CA GLU A 164 4.11 -12.47 22.17
C GLU A 164 4.46 -12.17 20.70
N ALA A 165 5.56 -12.74 20.19
CA ALA A 165 6.10 -12.36 18.88
C ALA A 165 5.15 -12.59 17.69
N GLN A 166 4.16 -13.49 17.83
CA GLN A 166 3.15 -13.80 16.80
C GLN A 166 1.76 -13.24 17.14
N ASP A 167 1.66 -12.38 18.15
CA ASP A 167 0.41 -11.74 18.52
C ASP A 167 0.19 -10.43 17.75
N ILE A 168 -1.07 -10.04 17.65
CA ILE A 168 -1.49 -8.67 17.36
C ILE A 168 -2.14 -8.11 18.61
N SER A 169 -1.59 -7.03 19.16
CA SER A 169 -2.23 -6.27 20.24
C SER A 169 -2.91 -5.03 19.68
N VAL A 170 -4.21 -4.88 19.91
CA VAL A 170 -5.02 -3.73 19.46
C VAL A 170 -5.48 -2.95 20.69
N LEU A 171 -5.03 -1.72 20.87
CA LEU A 171 -5.35 -0.86 22.00
C LEU A 171 -6.24 0.31 21.55
N VAL A 172 -7.38 0.49 22.19
CA VAL A 172 -8.31 1.60 21.95
C VAL A 172 -8.36 2.50 23.19
N SER A 173 -7.96 3.77 23.06
CA SER A 173 -7.95 4.75 24.15
C SER A 173 -7.87 6.18 23.58
N ASP A 174 -8.31 7.17 24.35
CA ASP A 174 -8.03 8.58 24.08
C ASP A 174 -6.69 9.04 24.67
N PHE A 175 -5.99 8.14 25.39
CA PHE A 175 -4.66 8.36 25.95
C PHE A 175 -4.57 9.60 26.86
N GLU A 176 -5.70 10.01 27.43
CA GLU A 176 -5.77 11.16 28.33
C GLU A 176 -5.00 10.84 29.63
N LEU A 177 -4.06 11.73 29.99
CA LEU A 177 -3.22 11.56 31.17
C LEU A 177 -4.02 11.79 32.45
N SER A 178 -3.68 11.04 33.49
CA SER A 178 -4.07 11.44 34.84
C SER A 178 -3.21 12.63 35.30
N GLU A 179 -3.76 13.53 36.12
CA GLU A 179 -3.04 14.71 36.63
C GLU A 179 -1.70 14.36 37.31
N LYS A 180 -1.53 13.13 37.82
CA LYS A 180 -0.29 12.65 38.44
C LYS A 180 0.83 12.33 37.46
N ASP A 181 0.50 12.12 36.18
CA ASP A 181 1.44 11.68 35.15
C ASP A 181 1.99 12.84 34.32
N ALA A 182 1.32 14.01 34.35
CA ALA A 182 1.76 15.20 33.62
C ALA A 182 3.19 15.65 34.01
N ASP A 183 3.55 15.49 35.29
CA ASP A 183 4.88 15.85 35.81
C ASP A 183 5.99 14.85 35.40
N ASN A 184 5.65 13.61 35.05
CA ASN A 184 6.59 12.53 34.72
C ASN A 184 6.61 12.18 33.22
N LEU A 185 5.78 12.86 32.42
CA LEU A 185 5.47 12.57 31.03
C LEU A 185 6.73 12.44 30.15
N ASP A 186 7.69 13.34 30.36
CA ASP A 186 8.85 13.47 29.51
C ASP A 186 9.93 12.41 29.82
N LEU A 187 10.02 11.94 31.06
CA LEU A 187 11.07 10.99 31.45
C LEU A 187 10.70 9.56 31.03
N ALA A 188 9.50 9.09 31.35
CA ALA A 188 9.10 7.68 31.14
C ALA A 188 8.88 7.30 29.66
N LEU A 189 8.39 8.25 28.85
CA LEU A 189 8.27 8.04 27.40
C LEU A 189 9.63 8.13 26.68
N LYS A 190 10.61 8.83 27.27
CA LYS A 190 11.99 8.91 26.75
C LYS A 190 12.88 7.76 27.21
N THR A 191 12.64 7.13 28.37
CA THR A 191 13.62 6.20 28.95
C THR A 191 13.60 4.79 28.36
N ASP A 192 12.47 4.06 28.24
CA ASP A 192 12.58 2.63 27.82
C ASP A 192 11.32 1.96 27.22
N VAL A 193 10.10 2.28 27.65
CA VAL A 193 8.90 1.47 27.32
C VAL A 193 8.59 1.45 25.81
N LEU A 194 8.57 2.62 25.16
CA LEU A 194 8.34 2.70 23.71
C LEU A 194 9.52 2.16 22.89
N ALA A 195 10.74 2.31 23.39
CA ALA A 195 11.92 1.69 22.78
C ALA A 195 11.81 0.14 22.82
N GLN A 196 11.28 -0.43 23.90
CA GLN A 196 10.98 -1.87 23.96
C GLN A 196 9.89 -2.29 22.96
N ILE A 197 8.86 -1.46 22.72
CA ILE A 197 7.90 -1.71 21.63
C ILE A 197 8.66 -1.77 20.30
N ALA A 198 9.44 -0.73 20.00
CA ALA A 198 10.11 -0.57 18.71
C ALA A 198 11.18 -1.62 18.42
N LYS A 199 11.80 -2.20 19.46
CA LYS A 199 12.86 -3.20 19.32
C LYS A 199 12.41 -4.46 18.57
N HIS A 200 11.15 -4.86 18.73
CA HIS A 200 10.63 -6.12 18.19
C HIS A 200 9.34 -5.97 17.38
N ASN A 201 8.71 -4.79 17.40
CA ASN A 201 7.39 -4.61 16.82
C ASN A 201 7.33 -3.43 15.85
N ALA A 202 6.49 -3.60 14.84
CA ALA A 202 5.87 -2.52 14.12
C ALA A 202 4.62 -2.02 14.88
N VAL A 203 4.27 -0.76 14.63
CA VAL A 203 3.10 -0.11 15.21
C VAL A 203 2.28 0.56 14.10
N GLY A 204 0.99 0.28 14.07
CA GLY A 204 -0.01 1.06 13.33
C GLY A 204 -0.80 1.94 14.30
N LEU A 205 -0.82 3.24 14.06
CA LEU A 205 -1.53 4.19 14.90
C LEU A 205 -2.58 4.93 14.07
N TYR A 206 -3.83 4.89 14.54
CA TYR A 206 -4.98 5.47 13.85
C TYR A 206 -5.63 6.51 14.75
N ALA A 207 -5.81 7.73 14.24
CA ALA A 207 -6.45 8.83 14.93
C ALA A 207 -7.87 9.05 14.40
N PHE A 208 -8.84 9.10 15.31
CA PHE A 208 -10.24 9.33 15.00
C PHE A 208 -10.72 10.59 15.69
N ARG A 209 -11.50 11.40 14.98
CA ARG A 209 -12.10 12.61 15.54
C ARG A 209 -13.61 12.48 15.55
N GLU A 210 -14.20 12.71 16.71
CA GLU A 210 -15.65 12.81 16.87
C GLU A 210 -16.08 14.27 16.72
N LYS A 211 -17.27 14.54 16.16
CA LYS A 211 -17.73 15.93 16.01
C LYS A 211 -18.06 16.59 17.35
N SER A 212 -18.56 15.79 18.29
CA SER A 212 -19.00 16.24 19.62
C SER A 212 -17.91 16.20 20.68
N VAL A 213 -16.69 15.78 20.34
CA VAL A 213 -15.57 15.67 21.28
C VAL A 213 -14.36 16.37 20.67
N ASP A 214 -13.80 17.35 21.38
CA ASP A 214 -12.74 18.19 20.82
C ASP A 214 -11.44 17.42 20.61
N ARG A 215 -11.17 16.47 21.50
CA ARG A 215 -10.01 15.58 21.44
C ARG A 215 -10.29 14.30 20.64
N PRO A 216 -9.28 13.76 19.94
CA PRO A 216 -9.39 12.49 19.23
C PRO A 216 -9.35 11.29 20.19
N TYR A 217 -9.77 10.12 19.69
CA TYR A 217 -9.39 8.84 20.25
C TYR A 217 -8.51 8.08 19.26
N TYR A 218 -7.79 7.08 19.77
CA TYR A 218 -6.79 6.37 19.01
C TYR A 218 -7.01 4.87 19.04
N VAL A 219 -6.61 4.22 17.95
CA VAL A 219 -6.40 2.78 17.91
C VAL A 219 -4.93 2.54 17.61
N MET A 220 -4.23 1.86 18.51
CA MET A 220 -2.86 1.43 18.35
C MET A 220 -2.80 -0.07 18.11
N VAL A 221 -2.09 -0.49 17.08
CA VAL A 221 -1.92 -1.89 16.68
C VAL A 221 -0.43 -2.22 16.77
N ILE A 222 -0.08 -3.22 17.57
CA ILE A 222 1.31 -3.66 17.80
C ILE A 222 1.44 -5.10 17.30
N GLY A 223 2.49 -5.37 16.53
CA GLY A 223 2.87 -6.72 16.12
C GLY A 223 4.05 -6.70 15.15
N THR A 224 4.26 -7.76 14.38
CA THR A 224 5.22 -7.75 13.28
C THR A 224 4.81 -6.78 12.16
N SER A 225 5.75 -6.41 11.30
CA SER A 225 5.46 -5.60 10.10
C SER A 225 4.33 -6.20 9.25
N ALA A 226 4.38 -7.51 9.00
CA ALA A 226 3.37 -8.19 8.17
C ALA A 226 2.00 -8.24 8.86
N SER A 227 1.96 -8.50 10.17
CA SER A 227 0.70 -8.61 10.92
C SER A 227 0.01 -7.25 11.11
N VAL A 228 0.76 -6.15 11.26
CA VAL A 228 0.21 -4.79 11.27
C VAL A 228 -0.43 -4.43 9.92
N LEU A 229 0.23 -4.75 8.81
CA LEU A 229 -0.33 -4.54 7.46
C LEU A 229 -1.55 -5.42 7.18
N LEU A 230 -1.55 -6.66 7.66
CA LEU A 230 -2.71 -7.54 7.58
C LEU A 230 -3.88 -6.96 8.37
N PHE A 231 -3.63 -6.49 9.59
CA PHE A 231 -4.67 -5.87 10.42
C PHE A 231 -5.26 -4.61 9.78
N ASP A 232 -4.44 -3.77 9.14
CA ASP A 232 -4.95 -2.57 8.43
C ASP A 232 -6.00 -2.92 7.37
N ARG A 233 -5.79 -4.05 6.68
CA ARG A 233 -6.68 -4.56 5.64
C ARG A 233 -7.95 -5.18 6.24
N GLU A 234 -7.76 -6.10 7.18
CA GLU A 234 -8.79 -7.00 7.68
C GLU A 234 -9.53 -6.46 8.92
N GLY A 235 -8.86 -5.66 9.75
CA GLY A 235 -9.31 -5.21 11.07
C GLY A 235 -10.45 -4.20 11.06
N GLY A 236 -10.90 -3.74 9.89
CA GLY A 236 -12.13 -2.95 9.76
C GLY A 236 -12.07 -1.52 10.27
N LEU A 237 -10.87 -0.97 10.50
CA LEU A 237 -10.72 0.44 10.82
C LEU A 237 -10.98 1.28 9.56
N ARG A 238 -12.00 2.14 9.61
CA ARG A 238 -12.46 3.03 8.53
C ARG A 238 -12.76 4.41 9.10
N ASP A 239 -12.76 5.43 8.24
CA ASP A 239 -13.05 6.83 8.62
C ASP A 239 -12.10 7.45 9.65
N TYR A 240 -10.86 6.94 9.76
CA TYR A 240 -9.81 7.61 10.50
C TYR A 240 -9.41 8.92 9.82
N ARG A 241 -9.03 9.91 10.61
CA ARG A 241 -8.56 11.21 10.12
C ARG A 241 -7.12 11.10 9.61
N HIS A 242 -6.28 10.45 10.40
CA HIS A 242 -4.86 10.25 10.12
C HIS A 242 -4.46 8.85 10.56
N LYS A 243 -3.52 8.23 9.85
CA LYS A 243 -2.85 7.01 10.29
C LYS A 243 -1.35 7.09 10.06
N ILE A 244 -0.56 6.44 10.90
CA ILE A 244 0.90 6.35 10.78
C ILE A 244 1.31 4.90 11.04
N PHE A 245 2.27 4.42 10.25
CA PHE A 245 2.91 3.12 10.44
C PHE A 245 4.39 3.27 10.74
N LEU A 246 4.81 2.72 11.88
CA LEU A 246 6.16 2.78 12.43
C LEU A 246 6.76 1.37 12.47
N GLY A 247 8.01 1.20 12.06
CA GLY A 247 8.66 -0.12 11.98
C GLY A 247 8.06 -1.07 10.94
N VAL A 248 7.13 -0.58 10.12
CA VAL A 248 6.53 -1.33 9.01
C VAL A 248 7.42 -1.23 7.78
N LYS A 249 7.81 -2.40 7.27
CA LYS A 249 8.43 -2.63 5.98
C LYS A 249 7.35 -3.07 4.99
N TYR A 250 7.26 -2.35 3.88
CA TYR A 250 6.34 -2.68 2.79
C TYR A 250 7.01 -3.64 1.81
N PRO A 251 6.25 -4.55 1.18
CA PRO A 251 6.78 -5.35 0.08
C PRO A 251 7.12 -4.42 -1.08
N VAL A 252 8.25 -4.63 -1.76
CA VAL A 252 8.54 -3.93 -3.01
C VAL A 252 7.35 -4.13 -3.97
N PRO A 253 6.80 -3.07 -4.59
CA PRO A 253 5.67 -3.22 -5.48
C PRO A 253 6.09 -4.00 -6.72
N GLU A 254 5.13 -4.68 -7.34
CA GLU A 254 5.31 -5.17 -8.70
C GLU A 254 5.50 -3.96 -9.61
N ILE A 255 6.57 -4.01 -10.41
CA ILE A 255 6.98 -2.92 -11.29
C ILE A 255 7.60 -3.50 -12.55
N ALA A 256 7.19 -2.95 -13.69
CA ALA A 256 7.75 -3.26 -14.99
C ALA A 256 7.91 -1.99 -15.82
N PHE A 257 8.86 -2.01 -16.75
CA PHE A 257 8.91 -0.99 -17.80
C PHE A 257 7.75 -1.22 -18.77
N LEU A 258 7.06 -0.14 -19.10
CA LEU A 258 6.08 -0.14 -20.16
C LEU A 258 6.81 0.28 -21.43
N ASN A 259 6.59 -0.46 -22.52
CA ASN A 259 6.81 0.11 -23.85
C ASN A 259 5.95 1.38 -23.86
N TYR A 260 6.54 2.54 -24.11
CA TYR A 260 5.84 3.82 -24.00
C TYR A 260 5.94 4.53 -25.32
N SER A 261 4.90 4.38 -26.13
CA SER A 261 4.89 4.83 -27.52
C SER A 261 4.42 6.28 -27.72
N GLN A 262 4.79 7.23 -26.84
CA GLN A 262 4.93 8.62 -27.34
C GLN A 262 6.19 8.71 -28.19
N ARG A 263 6.02 8.33 -29.46
CA ARG A 263 7.00 8.33 -30.54
C ARG A 263 7.46 9.75 -30.85
N ASP A 264 8.35 10.27 -30.03
CA ASP A 264 9.38 11.17 -30.54
C ASP A 264 10.49 10.26 -31.06
N GLU A 265 10.67 10.24 -32.39
CA GLU A 265 11.48 9.28 -33.21
C GLU A 265 12.96 9.13 -32.83
N THR A 266 13.40 9.76 -31.73
CA THR A 266 14.80 9.79 -31.27
C THR A 266 14.99 9.28 -29.85
N THR A 267 13.94 8.81 -29.17
CA THR A 267 14.00 8.28 -27.80
C THR A 267 13.82 6.76 -27.86
N TRP A 268 14.91 6.04 -28.10
CA TRP A 268 14.90 4.60 -28.25
C TRP A 268 15.02 3.93 -26.89
N PHE A 269 13.92 3.38 -26.37
CA PHE A 269 13.97 2.36 -25.33
C PHE A 269 12.92 1.30 -25.63
N ILE A 270 13.39 0.17 -26.14
CA ILE A 270 12.65 -1.08 -26.14
C ILE A 270 13.22 -1.87 -24.97
N SER A 271 12.46 -2.02 -23.90
CA SER A 271 12.73 -3.09 -22.94
C SER A 271 12.56 -4.40 -23.70
N GLN A 272 13.67 -5.15 -23.88
CA GLN A 272 13.62 -6.49 -24.46
C GLN A 272 13.08 -7.52 -23.45
N ASP A 273 13.20 -7.18 -22.16
CA ASP A 273 12.77 -7.93 -20.99
C ASP A 273 12.03 -7.01 -20.00
N PHE A 274 10.89 -7.41 -19.45
CA PHE A 274 10.10 -6.57 -18.54
C PHE A 274 10.76 -6.41 -17.14
N CYS A 275 11.99 -6.94 -16.96
CA CYS A 275 12.72 -7.09 -15.70
C CYS A 275 13.54 -5.89 -15.23
N ARG A 276 13.03 -4.67 -15.46
CA ARG A 276 13.64 -3.43 -14.93
C ARG A 276 15.04 -3.14 -15.50
N THR A 277 15.32 -3.64 -16.71
CA THR A 277 16.50 -3.29 -17.50
C THR A 277 16.14 -2.31 -18.61
N ILE A 278 16.93 -1.24 -18.71
CA ILE A 278 16.92 -0.28 -19.81
C ILE A 278 18.23 -0.49 -20.57
N GLU A 279 18.17 -1.17 -21.70
CA GLU A 279 19.32 -1.37 -22.58
C GLU A 279 19.49 -0.21 -23.57
N ASP A 280 20.71 -0.05 -24.09
CA ASP A 280 21.05 0.85 -25.19
C ASP A 280 20.78 2.35 -24.94
N ALA A 281 21.08 2.81 -23.72
CA ALA A 281 20.75 4.16 -23.29
C ALA A 281 21.71 5.23 -23.82
N SER A 282 21.25 5.99 -24.83
CA SER A 282 21.94 7.16 -25.38
C SER A 282 21.15 8.46 -25.16
N LEU A 283 21.85 9.55 -24.82
CA LEU A 283 21.26 10.91 -24.73
C LEU A 283 21.24 11.63 -26.10
N ALA A 284 21.66 10.96 -27.18
CA ALA A 284 21.80 11.57 -28.49
C ALA A 284 20.46 12.11 -29.04
N GLY A 285 20.51 13.24 -29.74
CA GLY A 285 19.35 13.87 -30.38
C GLY A 285 18.58 14.88 -29.51
N LYS A 286 18.12 14.50 -28.31
CA LYS A 286 17.27 15.36 -27.45
C LYS A 286 17.82 15.70 -26.06
N GLY A 287 18.96 15.12 -25.66
CA GLY A 287 19.60 15.42 -24.37
C GLY A 287 18.89 14.83 -23.15
N TYR A 288 17.96 13.88 -23.34
CA TYR A 288 17.33 13.13 -22.26
C TYR A 288 16.86 11.74 -22.72
N ILE A 289 16.69 10.86 -21.74
CA ILE A 289 16.10 9.52 -21.86
C ILE A 289 14.72 9.56 -21.23
N GLN A 290 13.73 8.93 -21.87
CA GLN A 290 12.38 8.87 -21.33
C GLN A 290 11.84 7.44 -21.35
N PHE A 291 11.25 7.01 -20.24
CA PHE A 291 10.61 5.70 -20.10
C PHE A 291 9.42 5.78 -19.15
N ALA A 292 8.53 4.79 -19.20
CA ALA A 292 7.41 4.66 -18.27
C ALA A 292 7.54 3.37 -17.45
N MET A 293 7.15 3.42 -16.19
CA MET A 293 7.07 2.26 -15.30
C MET A 293 5.64 2.11 -14.78
N GLY A 294 5.08 0.91 -14.91
CA GLY A 294 3.83 0.54 -14.24
C GLY A 294 4.13 0.05 -12.83
N LEU A 295 3.35 0.46 -11.84
CA LEU A 295 3.49 0.05 -10.44
C LEU A 295 2.16 -0.43 -9.83
N ASP A 296 2.18 -1.59 -9.18
CA ASP A 296 1.08 -2.02 -8.32
C ASP A 296 1.27 -1.54 -6.88
N LEU A 297 0.62 -0.43 -6.57
CA LEU A 297 0.59 0.22 -5.26
C LEU A 297 -0.66 -0.17 -4.45
N LYS A 298 -1.47 -1.15 -4.88
CA LYS A 298 -2.64 -1.61 -4.10
C LYS A 298 -2.24 -2.10 -2.72
N LYS A 299 -1.06 -2.73 -2.59
CA LYS A 299 -0.51 -3.17 -1.28
C LYS A 299 -0.12 -2.00 -0.36
N TYR A 300 -0.14 -0.76 -0.86
CA TYR A 300 0.12 0.47 -0.12
C TYR A 300 -1.17 1.25 0.19
N GLU A 301 -2.34 0.63 -0.03
CA GLU A 301 -3.63 1.25 0.22
C GLU A 301 -3.75 1.81 1.65
N GLY A 302 -4.38 2.98 1.73
CA GLY A 302 -4.53 3.74 2.97
C GLY A 302 -3.34 4.63 3.36
N LEU A 303 -2.16 4.49 2.76
CA LEU A 303 -1.09 5.49 2.91
C LEU A 303 -1.38 6.86 2.25
N GLN A 304 -2.55 7.00 1.60
CA GLN A 304 -2.98 8.22 0.91
C GLN A 304 -1.91 8.72 -0.09
N LEU A 305 -1.36 7.79 -0.89
CA LEU A 305 -0.36 8.08 -1.91
C LEU A 305 -0.99 8.72 -3.15
N ASP A 306 -1.53 9.93 -3.01
CA ASP A 306 -2.06 10.69 -4.15
C ASP A 306 -0.94 11.19 -5.08
N SER A 307 -1.32 11.73 -6.23
CA SER A 307 -0.35 12.24 -7.22
C SER A 307 0.55 13.34 -6.67
N VAL A 308 0.09 14.12 -5.68
CA VAL A 308 0.89 15.19 -5.06
C VAL A 308 1.96 14.58 -4.16
N TYR A 309 1.59 13.61 -3.33
CA TYR A 309 2.54 12.87 -2.49
C TYR A 309 3.57 12.14 -3.34
N LEU A 310 3.12 11.36 -4.33
CA LEU A 310 4.00 10.60 -5.21
C LEU A 310 4.98 11.51 -5.94
N THR A 311 4.52 12.64 -6.49
CA THR A 311 5.40 13.59 -7.19
C THR A 311 6.45 14.21 -6.26
N LYS A 312 6.08 14.51 -5.01
CA LYS A 312 6.97 15.18 -4.05
C LYS A 312 8.01 14.23 -3.43
N ASN A 313 7.63 12.97 -3.21
CA ASN A 313 8.40 12.04 -2.37
C ASN A 313 9.05 10.90 -3.16
N THR A 314 8.88 10.86 -4.47
CA THR A 314 9.61 9.92 -5.33
C THR A 314 10.92 10.55 -5.78
N LEU A 315 12.00 9.76 -5.81
CA LEU A 315 13.30 10.19 -6.31
C LEU A 315 14.00 9.09 -7.09
N ILE A 316 14.94 9.50 -7.95
CA ILE A 316 15.98 8.62 -8.47
C ILE A 316 17.24 8.91 -7.67
N LYS A 317 17.68 7.95 -6.87
CA LYS A 317 18.87 8.08 -6.03
C LYS A 317 20.12 8.21 -6.89
N ASP A 318 21.12 8.92 -6.35
CA ASP A 318 22.40 9.19 -6.99
C ASP A 318 22.26 9.95 -8.33
N VAL A 319 21.13 10.61 -8.55
CA VAL A 319 20.91 11.59 -9.63
C VAL A 319 20.51 12.92 -9.02
N ASP A 320 21.16 13.99 -9.48
CA ASP A 320 20.76 15.34 -9.10
C ASP A 320 19.33 15.61 -9.57
N PRO A 321 18.40 16.01 -8.67
CA PRO A 321 17.00 16.24 -9.00
C PRO A 321 16.76 17.16 -10.19
N GLN A 322 17.66 18.11 -10.49
CA GLN A 322 17.52 18.98 -11.65
C GLN A 322 17.64 18.23 -12.99
N HIS A 323 18.23 17.03 -12.99
CA HIS A 323 18.39 16.17 -14.16
C HIS A 323 17.34 15.05 -14.22
N VAL A 324 16.29 15.12 -13.39
CA VAL A 324 15.17 14.16 -13.40
C VAL A 324 13.86 14.91 -13.45
N ALA A 325 12.99 14.55 -14.40
CA ALA A 325 11.59 14.94 -14.36
C ALA A 325 10.72 13.69 -14.25
N MET A 326 9.75 13.69 -13.35
CA MET A 326 8.81 12.58 -13.18
C MET A 326 7.38 13.10 -13.28
N ARG A 327 6.52 12.32 -13.93
CA ARG A 327 5.10 12.60 -14.01
C ARG A 327 4.30 11.35 -13.70
N TRP A 328 3.48 11.44 -12.67
CA TRP A 328 2.62 10.35 -12.20
C TRP A 328 1.25 10.40 -12.86
N TYR A 329 0.70 9.22 -13.10
CA TYR A 329 -0.63 8.96 -13.62
C TYR A 329 -1.24 7.80 -12.84
N THR A 330 -2.57 7.81 -12.65
CA THR A 330 -3.25 6.53 -12.39
C THR A 330 -3.25 5.68 -13.65
N ALA A 331 -3.31 4.35 -13.53
CA ALA A 331 -3.41 3.46 -14.69
C ALA A 331 -4.59 3.86 -15.61
N TYR A 332 -5.71 4.28 -15.02
CA TYR A 332 -6.86 4.80 -15.75
C TYR A 332 -6.54 6.06 -16.56
N GLN A 333 -5.85 7.04 -15.97
CA GLN A 333 -5.45 8.26 -16.67
C GLN A 333 -4.45 7.97 -17.81
N PHE A 334 -3.57 6.99 -17.60
CA PHE A 334 -2.53 6.64 -18.55
C PHE A 334 -3.05 5.89 -19.77
N LYS A 335 -4.21 5.22 -19.67
CA LYS A 335 -4.80 4.44 -20.77
C LYS A 335 -4.97 5.22 -22.07
N ASN A 336 -5.20 6.53 -21.99
CA ASN A 336 -5.35 7.39 -23.18
C ASN A 336 -4.01 7.82 -23.82
N LEU A 337 -2.89 7.50 -23.17
CA LEU A 337 -1.53 7.78 -23.64
C LEU A 337 -0.80 6.50 -24.07
N ALA A 338 -1.41 5.34 -23.81
CA ALA A 338 -0.88 4.03 -24.11
C ALA A 338 -1.44 3.50 -25.43
N ASP A 339 -0.68 2.66 -26.14
CA ASP A 339 -1.20 1.93 -27.30
C ASP A 339 -2.11 0.75 -26.89
N GLU A 340 -2.75 0.10 -27.88
CA GLU A 340 -3.69 -1.00 -27.62
C GLU A 340 -3.05 -2.21 -26.90
N LYS A 341 -1.75 -2.49 -27.13
CA LYS A 341 -1.03 -3.61 -26.50
C LYS A 341 -0.63 -3.26 -25.06
N GLU A 342 -0.22 -2.02 -24.83
CA GLU A 342 0.13 -1.45 -23.53
C GLU A 342 -1.12 -1.31 -22.63
N ALA A 343 -2.25 -0.90 -23.18
CA ALA A 343 -3.49 -0.67 -22.45
C ALA A 343 -4.04 -1.94 -21.76
N GLU A 344 -3.75 -3.12 -22.29
CA GLU A 344 -4.12 -4.41 -21.69
C GLU A 344 -3.24 -4.72 -20.46
N GLN A 345 -1.95 -4.37 -20.49
CA GLN A 345 -0.99 -4.57 -19.40
C GLN A 345 -1.24 -3.63 -18.22
N LEU A 346 -1.80 -2.45 -18.47
CA LEU A 346 -2.18 -1.49 -17.42
C LEU A 346 -3.20 -2.06 -16.42
N SER A 347 -3.88 -3.16 -16.73
CA SER A 347 -4.83 -3.79 -15.81
C SER A 347 -4.17 -4.36 -14.54
N THR A 348 -2.90 -4.77 -14.62
CA THR A 348 -2.13 -5.28 -13.48
C THR A 348 -1.68 -4.15 -12.54
N TYR A 349 -1.39 -2.97 -13.10
CA TYR A 349 -0.82 -1.84 -12.37
C TYR A 349 -1.89 -0.87 -11.86
N SER A 350 -1.57 -0.18 -10.76
CA SER A 350 -2.44 0.87 -10.19
C SER A 350 -2.05 2.27 -10.67
N HIS A 351 -0.75 2.48 -10.89
CA HIS A 351 -0.14 3.76 -11.22
C HIS A 351 0.91 3.59 -12.31
N VAL A 352 1.18 4.67 -13.02
CA VAL A 352 2.27 4.77 -13.99
C VAL A 352 3.08 6.01 -13.68
N VAL A 353 4.40 5.89 -13.71
CA VAL A 353 5.31 7.04 -13.66
C VAL A 353 6.09 7.12 -14.96
N VAL A 354 6.03 8.29 -15.61
CA VAL A 354 6.89 8.63 -16.74
C VAL A 354 8.09 9.38 -16.21
N VAL A 355 9.29 8.87 -16.47
CA VAL A 355 10.56 9.42 -16.01
C VAL A 355 11.32 9.98 -17.20
N LYS A 356 11.87 11.18 -17.07
CA LYS A 356 12.86 11.77 -17.97
C LYS A 356 14.18 11.95 -17.24
N LEU A 357 15.26 11.40 -17.77
CA LEU A 357 16.62 11.55 -17.25
C LEU A 357 17.46 12.38 -18.23
N TYR A 358 17.91 13.55 -17.81
CA TYR A 358 18.68 14.48 -18.66
C TYR A 358 20.19 14.23 -18.62
N ARG A 359 20.65 13.40 -17.69
CA ARG A 359 22.07 13.06 -17.54
C ARG A 359 22.23 11.65 -16.99
N LEU A 360 23.04 10.85 -17.69
CA LEU A 360 23.54 9.57 -17.19
C LEU A 360 24.94 9.77 -16.60
N PHE A 361 25.15 9.25 -15.40
CA PHE A 361 26.47 9.09 -14.80
C PHE A 361 27.17 7.82 -15.32
N GLU A 362 28.49 7.83 -15.31
CA GLU A 362 29.35 6.75 -15.85
C GLU A 362 29.14 5.40 -15.16
N ASN A 363 28.61 5.38 -13.93
CA ASN A 363 28.34 4.15 -13.19
C ASN A 363 26.86 3.79 -13.22
N THR A 364 26.50 2.89 -14.12
CA THR A 364 25.13 2.43 -14.42
C THR A 364 24.47 1.60 -13.30
N ASN A 365 25.23 1.17 -12.30
CA ASN A 365 24.76 0.32 -11.21
C ASN A 365 24.16 1.09 -10.01
N ARG A 366 24.00 2.41 -10.10
CA ARG A 366 23.66 3.28 -8.95
C ARG A 366 22.26 3.87 -8.96
N TYR A 367 21.46 3.65 -10.00
CA TYR A 367 20.12 4.23 -10.07
C TYR A 367 19.13 3.42 -9.23
N PHE A 368 18.53 4.07 -8.24
CA PHE A 368 17.42 3.49 -7.47
C PHE A 368 16.20 4.38 -7.57
N PHE A 369 15.08 3.82 -7.98
CA PHE A 369 13.78 4.45 -7.88
C PHE A 369 13.23 4.22 -6.46
N GLU A 370 13.12 5.30 -5.69
CA GLU A 370 12.71 5.24 -4.29
C GLU A 370 11.45 6.08 -4.06
N LEU A 371 10.49 5.52 -3.32
CA LEU A 371 9.41 6.29 -2.73
C LEU A 371 9.75 6.56 -1.27
N ALA A 372 10.14 7.79 -0.96
CA ALA A 372 10.49 8.20 0.39
C ALA A 372 9.28 8.09 1.33
N LYS A 373 9.55 7.57 2.54
CA LYS A 373 8.59 7.50 3.63
C LYS A 373 8.58 8.84 4.37
N VAL A 374 7.46 9.57 4.28
CA VAL A 374 7.25 10.81 5.06
C VAL A 374 6.16 10.57 6.08
N GLN A 375 6.54 10.62 7.37
CA GLN A 375 5.61 10.57 8.50
C GLN A 375 5.34 11.99 9.00
N ASP A 376 4.11 12.48 8.81
CA ASP A 376 3.67 13.78 9.31
C ASP A 376 3.06 13.62 10.71
N PHE A 377 3.93 13.57 11.71
CA PHE A 377 3.54 13.41 13.12
C PHE A 377 2.74 14.60 13.66
N GLU A 378 3.01 15.83 13.18
CA GLU A 378 2.35 17.06 13.65
C GLU A 378 0.83 17.02 13.43
N ARG A 379 0.38 16.40 12.32
CA ARG A 379 -1.05 16.21 12.03
C ARG A 379 -1.75 15.28 13.01
N PHE A 380 -1.01 14.49 13.78
CA PHE A 380 -1.54 13.40 14.60
C PHE A 380 -2.01 13.83 16.00
N TYR A 381 -1.39 14.86 16.58
CA TYR A 381 -1.62 15.27 17.98
C TYR A 381 -2.19 16.69 18.15
N GLY A 382 -2.13 17.56 17.13
CA GLY A 382 -2.63 18.93 17.25
C GLY A 382 -1.96 19.72 18.38
N SER A 383 -2.75 20.30 19.30
CA SER A 383 -2.24 21.08 20.44
C SER A 383 -2.28 20.33 21.78
N ASP A 384 -2.60 19.03 21.80
CA ASP A 384 -2.70 18.24 23.03
C ASP A 384 -1.31 17.84 23.54
N PRO A 385 -0.88 18.29 24.74
CA PRO A 385 0.45 18.00 25.27
C PRO A 385 0.72 16.51 25.53
N SER A 386 -0.31 15.75 25.94
CA SER A 386 -0.22 14.32 26.21
C SER A 386 0.10 13.56 24.93
N MET A 387 -0.61 13.91 23.87
CA MET A 387 -0.42 13.30 22.56
C MET A 387 0.86 13.77 21.88
N GLN A 388 1.26 15.02 22.09
CA GLN A 388 2.59 15.50 21.67
C GLN A 388 3.70 14.64 22.29
N ALA A 389 3.62 14.35 23.59
CA ALA A 389 4.62 13.52 24.26
C ALA A 389 4.60 12.07 23.77
N LEU A 390 3.42 11.45 23.62
CA LEU A 390 3.30 10.09 23.10
C LEU A 390 3.89 9.98 21.68
N VAL A 391 3.51 10.90 20.80
CA VAL A 391 3.99 10.93 19.41
C VAL A 391 5.48 11.24 19.34
N HIS A 392 5.97 12.16 20.17
CA HIS A 392 7.40 12.38 20.31
C HIS A 392 8.10 11.09 20.72
N GLY A 393 7.62 10.40 21.77
CA GLY A 393 8.18 9.12 22.21
C GLY A 393 8.20 8.04 21.12
N PHE A 394 7.16 7.95 20.29
CA PHE A 394 7.16 7.08 19.11
C PHE A 394 8.20 7.50 18.08
N ARG A 395 8.29 8.80 17.78
CA ARG A 395 9.31 9.32 16.87
C ARG A 395 10.70 8.96 17.35
N GLU A 396 10.97 9.09 18.64
CA GLU A 396 12.23 8.71 19.30
C GLU A 396 12.51 7.21 19.15
N ALA A 397 11.56 6.37 19.53
CA ALA A 397 11.69 4.92 19.51
C ALA A 397 11.92 4.36 18.09
N TYR A 398 11.36 5.03 17.07
CA TYR A 398 11.50 4.66 15.67
C TYR A 398 12.44 5.59 14.88
N ARG A 399 13.34 6.34 15.54
CA ARG A 399 14.31 7.23 14.86
C ARG A 399 15.15 6.56 13.77
N GLY A 400 15.34 5.24 13.83
CA GLY A 400 16.05 4.45 12.82
C GLY A 400 15.20 4.01 11.62
N ASP A 401 13.87 4.20 11.65
CA ASP A 401 12.93 3.84 10.58
C ASP A 401 12.82 4.96 9.53
N THR A 402 13.95 5.34 8.94
CA THR A 402 14.06 6.42 7.94
C THR A 402 14.14 5.91 6.50
N GLY A 403 14.05 4.60 6.30
CA GLY A 403 14.10 3.99 4.98
C GLY A 403 12.90 4.37 4.11
N PRO A 404 13.03 4.29 2.77
CA PRO A 404 11.91 4.53 1.87
C PRO A 404 10.86 3.42 2.02
N TYR A 405 9.64 3.70 1.56
CA TYR A 405 8.58 2.68 1.44
C TYR A 405 9.02 1.51 0.55
N PHE A 406 9.78 1.81 -0.50
CA PHE A 406 10.51 0.82 -1.29
C PHE A 406 11.68 1.51 -2.01
N SER A 407 12.67 0.70 -2.39
CA SER A 407 13.79 1.09 -3.24
C SER A 407 13.96 0.00 -4.30
N VAL A 408 13.88 0.39 -5.56
CA VAL A 408 14.00 -0.51 -6.71
C VAL A 408 15.21 -0.11 -7.52
N LYS A 409 16.15 -1.04 -7.73
CA LYS A 409 17.27 -0.81 -8.64
C LYS A 409 16.76 -0.68 -10.07
N LEU A 410 17.23 0.34 -10.78
CA LEU A 410 17.03 0.49 -12.22
C LEU A 410 18.34 0.10 -12.92
N ASN A 411 18.31 -0.94 -13.74
CA ASN A 411 19.49 -1.36 -14.50
C ASN A 411 19.53 -0.57 -15.81
N ILE A 412 20.27 0.53 -15.88
CA ILE A 412 20.35 1.37 -17.09
C ILE A 412 21.70 1.13 -17.78
N VAL A 413 21.72 0.37 -18.87
CA VAL A 413 22.94 0.09 -19.64
C VAL A 413 23.15 1.16 -20.70
N LYS A 414 24.31 1.82 -20.67
CA LYS A 414 24.67 2.85 -21.65
C LYS A 414 25.26 2.19 -22.91
N GLU A 415 24.88 2.69 -24.09
CA GLU A 415 25.56 2.37 -25.34
C GLU A 415 27.05 2.79 -25.24
N GLN A 416 27.97 1.89 -25.62
CA GLN A 416 29.42 2.12 -25.52
C GLN A 416 29.96 3.00 -26.65
#